data_AF-H0I2K7-F1
#
_entry.id   AF-H0I2K7-F1
#
_cell.length_a   1.000
_cell.length_b   1.000
_cell.length_c   1.000
_cell.angle_alpha   90.00
_cell.angle_beta   90.00
_cell.angle_gamma   90.00
#
_symmetry.space_group_name_H-M   'P 1'
#
loop_
_entity.id
_entity.type
_entity.pdbx_description
1 polymer ?
#
loop_
_entity_poly.entity_id
_entity_poly.type
_entity_poly.pdbx_seq_one_letter_code
_entity_poly.pdbx_strand_id
1 'polypeptide(L)' 'MQHDPVCGQRGDRQRSFANACLAQSEGFRVIARGQCRPIHQCTREIARVCASRAGRLRTFTNSCLARIEGYVIVHSGPCR' A
#
# COMPACT_ATOMS: atom_id res chain seq x y z
N MET A 1 -23.85 -1.77 -18.24
CA MET A 1 -22.40 -1.68 -17.94
C MET A 1 -22.13 -2.53 -16.71
N GLN A 2 -21.30 -3.56 -16.82
CA GLN A 2 -20.96 -4.40 -15.67
C GLN A 2 -19.80 -3.74 -14.90
N HIS A 3 -20.07 -3.37 -13.65
CA HIS A 3 -19.10 -2.76 -12.76
C HIS A 3 -18.37 -3.85 -11.98
N ASP A 4 -17.41 -4.50 -12.65
CA ASP A 4 -16.52 -5.48 -12.03
C ASP A 4 -15.17 -4.83 -11.75
N PRO A 5 -15.00 -4.12 -10.62
CA PRO A 5 -13.79 -3.35 -10.38
C PRO A 5 -12.54 -4.23 -10.39
N VAL A 6 -11.43 -3.67 -10.87
CA VAL A 6 -10.14 -4.38 -10.96
C VAL A 6 -8.99 -3.50 -10.51
N CYS A 7 -7.89 -4.14 -10.10
CA CYS A 7 -6.64 -3.49 -9.83
C CYS A 7 -5.72 -3.62 -11.04
N GLY A 8 -5.40 -2.49 -11.66
CA GLY A 8 -4.46 -2.40 -12.76
C GLY A 8 -3.08 -1.94 -12.29
N GLN A 9 -2.02 -2.50 -12.87
CA GLN A 9 -0.64 -2.09 -12.65
C GLN A 9 0.02 -1.64 -13.96
N ARG A 10 0.79 -0.55 -13.89
CA ARG A 10 1.64 -0.04 -14.98
C ARG A 10 2.96 0.44 -14.37
N GLY A 11 4.04 -0.34 -14.57
CA GLY A 11 5.30 -0.13 -13.87
C GLY A 11 5.11 -0.22 -12.35
N ASP A 12 5.59 0.78 -11.62
CA ASP A 12 5.45 0.86 -10.16
C ASP A 12 4.11 1.45 -9.68
N ARG A 13 3.22 1.84 -10.61
CA ARG A 13 1.91 2.43 -10.28
C ARG A 13 0.82 1.37 -10.28
N GLN A 14 0.00 1.35 -9.22
CA GLN A 14 -1.23 0.58 -9.14
C GLN A 14 -2.43 1.52 -9.03
N ARG A 15 -3.51 1.23 -9.78
CA ARG A 15 -4.75 2.03 -9.80
C ARG A 15 -5.99 1.14 -9.92
N SER A 16 -7.04 1.52 -9.20
CA SER A 16 -8.35 0.86 -9.29
C SER A 16 -9.13 1.36 -10.49
N PHE A 17 -9.72 0.45 -11.26
CA PHE A 17 -10.58 0.73 -12.40
C PHE A 17 -11.97 0.16 -12.17
N ALA A 18 -13.00 0.78 -12.76
CA ALA A 18 -14.38 0.31 -12.62
C ALA A 18 -14.65 -1.03 -13.34
N ASN A 19 -13.82 -1.39 -14.34
CA ASN A 19 -13.80 -2.70 -14.97
C ASN A 19 -12.46 -2.97 -15.70
N ALA A 20 -12.27 -4.21 -16.14
CA ALA A 20 -11.07 -4.65 -16.87
C ALA A 20 -10.88 -3.96 -18.24
N CYS A 21 -11.96 -3.59 -18.92
CA CYS A 21 -11.90 -2.91 -20.21
C CYS A 21 -11.30 -1.50 -20.05
N LEU A 22 -11.73 -0.75 -19.04
CA LEU A 22 -11.17 0.56 -18.70
C LEU A 22 -9.69 0.50 -18.32
N ALA A 23 -9.30 -0.51 -17.53
CA ALA A 23 -7.89 -0.71 -17.18
C ALA A 23 -7.02 -0.92 -18.43
N GLN A 24 -7.47 -1.78 -19.35
CA GLN A 24 -6.75 -2.07 -20.59
C GLN A 24 -6.70 -0.85 -21.53
N SER A 25 -7.80 -0.10 -21.64
CA SER A 25 -7.87 1.12 -22.44
C SER A 25 -6.87 2.18 -21.96
N GLU A 26 -6.66 2.31 -20.65
CA GLU A 26 -5.62 3.18 -20.07
C GLU A 26 -4.20 2.56 -20.08
N GLY A 27 -4.02 1.35 -20.61
CA GLY A 27 -2.73 0.67 -20.69
C GLY A 27 -2.24 0.06 -19.37
N PHE A 28 -3.15 -0.25 -18.44
CA PHE A 28 -2.85 -0.96 -17.20
C PHE A 28 -3.11 -2.45 -17.36
N ARG A 29 -2.18 -3.29 -16.87
CA ARG A 29 -2.38 -4.74 -16.79
C ARG A 29 -3.17 -5.08 -15.54
N VAL A 30 -4.26 -5.83 -15.67
CA VAL A 30 -5.02 -6.30 -14.51
C VAL A 30 -4.19 -7.33 -13.73
N ILE A 31 -3.93 -7.04 -12.46
CA ILE A 31 -3.16 -7.90 -11.55
C ILE A 31 -4.03 -8.54 -10.45
N ALA A 32 -5.21 -7.98 -10.18
CA ALA A 32 -6.16 -8.55 -9.23
C ALA A 32 -7.60 -8.17 -9.59
N ARG A 33 -8.54 -9.05 -9.22
CA ARG A 33 -9.98 -8.78 -9.25
C ARG A 33 -10.36 -7.95 -8.01
N GLY A 34 -11.27 -7.00 -8.16
CA GLY A 34 -11.57 -5.99 -7.15
C GLY A 34 -10.66 -4.77 -7.24
N GLN A 35 -11.01 -3.70 -6.52
CA GLN A 35 -10.22 -2.47 -6.48
C GLN A 35 -8.80 -2.76 -5.96
N CYS A 36 -7.80 -1.98 -6.39
CA CYS A 36 -6.50 -1.99 -5.73
C CYS A 36 -6.73 -1.67 -4.27
N ARG A 37 -6.36 -2.60 -3.39
CA ARG A 37 -6.28 -2.31 -1.97
C ARG A 37 -5.15 -1.32 -1.82
N PRO A 38 -5.41 -0.06 -1.42
CA PRO A 38 -4.29 0.77 -1.03
C PRO A 38 -3.62 0.04 0.11
N ILE A 39 -2.31 -0.12 0.02
CA ILE A 39 -1.47 -0.57 1.14
C ILE A 39 -1.72 0.33 2.37
N HIS A 40 -2.34 1.49 2.15
CA HIS A 40 -2.69 2.56 3.09
C HIS A 40 -4.01 2.46 3.85
N GLN A 41 -4.71 1.32 3.88
CA GLN A 41 -5.75 1.13 4.90
C GLN A 41 -5.12 0.71 6.23
N CYS A 42 -4.27 1.57 6.81
CA CYS A 42 -3.86 1.34 8.19
C CYS A 42 -5.04 1.55 9.10
N THR A 43 -5.22 0.62 10.02
CA THR A 43 -6.07 0.84 11.19
C THR A 43 -5.52 2.02 11.99
N ARG A 44 -6.40 2.71 12.73
CA ARG A 44 -5.99 3.75 13.69
C ARG A 44 -5.41 3.16 14.98
N GLU A 45 -5.04 1.88 14.95
CA GLU A 45 -4.41 1.20 16.07
C GLU A 45 -3.09 1.90 16.42
N ILE A 46 -2.88 2.10 17.72
CA ILE A 46 -1.63 2.66 18.25
C ILE A 46 -0.79 1.48 18.74
N ALA A 47 0.04 0.96 17.85
CA ALA A 47 0.97 -0.13 18.11
C ALA A 47 2.38 0.33 17.71
N ARG A 48 2.98 1.19 18.53
CA ARG A 48 4.23 1.87 18.19
C ARG A 48 5.34 0.89 17.80
N VAL A 49 6.10 1.24 16.77
CA VAL A 49 7.24 0.44 16.27
C VAL A 49 8.42 1.33 15.93
N CYS A 50 9.62 0.78 16.06
CA CYS A 50 10.84 1.39 15.59
C CYS A 50 11.17 0.79 14.22
N ALA A 51 11.34 1.64 13.23
CA ALA A 51 11.59 1.22 11.86
C ALA A 51 12.79 1.98 11.26
N SER A 52 13.50 1.34 10.34
CA SER A 52 14.70 1.87 9.68
C SER A 52 14.46 2.09 8.20
N ARG A 53 14.97 3.21 7.67
CA ARG A 53 15.06 3.48 6.24
C ARG A 53 16.39 4.18 5.95
N ALA A 54 17.21 3.57 5.10
CA ALA A 54 18.54 4.10 4.72
C ALA A 54 19.40 4.50 5.94
N GLY A 55 19.41 3.66 6.98
CA GLY A 55 20.20 3.89 8.21
C GLY A 55 19.58 4.87 9.21
N ARG A 56 18.44 5.48 8.91
CA ARG A 56 17.71 6.35 9.85
C ARG A 56 16.60 5.59 10.57
N LEU A 57 16.64 5.63 11.90
CA LEU A 57 15.59 5.08 12.75
C LEU A 57 14.50 6.12 12.99
N ARG A 58 13.23 5.70 12.91
CA ARG A 58 12.06 6.53 13.21
C ARG A 58 10.99 5.69 13.90
N THR A 59 10.36 6.29 14.91
CA THR A 59 9.20 5.71 15.58
C THR A 59 7.94 6.00 14.77
N PHE A 60 7.16 4.96 14.49
CA PHE A 60 5.86 5.06 13.84
C PHE A 60 4.74 4.69 14.81
N THR A 61 3.55 5.28 14.60
CA THR A 61 2.35 5.00 15.41
C THR A 61 1.88 3.56 15.27
N ASN A 62 2.04 2.96 14.09
CA ASN A 62 1.86 1.53 13.87
C ASN A 62 2.74 1.00 12.72
N SER A 63 2.84 -0.32 12.63
CA SER A 63 3.65 -1.03 11.64
C SER A 63 3.19 -0.84 10.20
N CYS A 64 1.89 -0.65 10.00
CA CYS A 64 1.32 -0.38 8.69
C CYS A 64 1.83 0.97 8.15
N LEU A 65 1.80 2.03 8.96
CA LEU A 65 2.31 3.36 8.59
C LEU A 65 3.81 3.34 8.28
N ALA A 66 4.59 2.57 9.04
CA ALA A 66 6.03 2.41 8.76
C ALA A 66 6.26 1.79 7.38
N ARG A 67 5.57 0.70 7.04
CA ARG A 67 5.72 -0.01 5.76
C ARG A 67 5.30 0.85 4.57
N ILE A 68 4.25 1.62 4.73
CA ILE A 68 3.75 2.59 3.76
C ILE A 68 4.77 3.65 3.40
N GLU A 69 5.47 4.18 4.40
CA GLU A 69 6.55 5.14 4.19
C GLU A 69 7.85 4.47 3.72
N GLY A 70 7.84 3.15 3.47
CA GLY A 70 8.98 2.39 3.01
C GLY A 70 10.04 2.12 4.08
N TYR A 71 9.64 2.11 5.36
CA TYR A 71 10.51 1.73 6.47
C TYR A 71 10.36 0.24 6.79
N VAL A 72 11.48 -0.38 7.18
CA VAL A 72 11.53 -1.77 7.65
C VAL A 72 11.49 -1.80 9.17
N ILE A 73 10.59 -2.60 9.75
CA ILE A 73 10.46 -2.74 11.21
C ILE A 73 11.72 -3.37 11.78
N VAL A 74 12.33 -2.73 12.77
CA VAL A 74 13.47 -3.25 13.53
C VAL A 74 12.98 -3.99 14.78
N HIS A 75 12.15 -3.32 15.59
CA HIS A 75 11.53 -3.91 16.78
C HIS A 75 10.21 -3.22 17.12
N SER A 76 9.42 -3.87 17.98
CA SER A 76 8.21 -3.28 18.58
C SER A 76 8.57 -2.25 19.64
N GLY A 77 7.73 -1.21 19.80
CA GLY A 77 7.99 -0.06 20.66
C GLY A 77 8.77 1.08 19.98
N PRO A 78 8.92 2.23 20.63
CA PRO A 78 9.64 3.38 20.09
C PRO A 78 11.15 3.14 20.01
N CYS A 79 11.82 3.80 19.06
CA CYS A 79 13.28 3.82 18.99
C CYS A 79 13.89 4.46 20.26
N ARG A 80 15.05 3.97 20.69
CA ARG A 80 15.79 4.43 21.87
C ARG A 80 17.22 4.79 21.52
#